data_AF-A0A959GX62-F1
#
_entry.id   AF-A0A959GX62-F1
#
_cell.length_a   1.000
_cell.length_b   1.000
_cell.length_c   1.000
_cell.angle_alpha   90.00
_cell.angle_beta   90.00
_cell.angle_gamma   90.00
#
_symmetry.space_group_name_H-M   'P 1'
#
loop_
_entity.id
_entity.type
_entity.pdbx_description
1 polymer ?
#
loop_
_entity_poly.entity_id
_entity_poly.type
_entity_poly.pdbx_seq_one_letter_code
_entity_poly.pdbx_strand_id
1 'polypeptide(L)' 'SLRVLDGLVFLFSAVDGVEPQSETNWRLADNYKVPRIGFVNKMDRAG' A
#
# COMPACT_ATOMS: atom_id res chain seq x y z
N SER A 1 11.73 -7.28 -2.61
CA SER A 1 11.98 -7.61 -4.02
C SER A 1 10.91 -6.97 -4.93
N LEU A 2 10.78 -5.64 -4.91
CA LEU A 2 9.73 -4.94 -5.66
C LEU A 2 10.06 -4.79 -7.16
N ARG A 3 11.35 -4.91 -7.54
CA ARG A 3 11.86 -4.73 -8.91
C ARG A 3 11.40 -5.76 -9.94
N VAL A 4 10.89 -6.89 -9.49
CA VAL A 4 10.49 -8.02 -10.35
C VAL A 4 8.98 -8.17 -10.44
N LEU A 5 8.23 -7.27 -9.82
CA LEU A 5 6.77 -7.34 -9.78
C LEU A 5 6.19 -6.59 -10.96
N ASP A 6 5.29 -7.24 -11.68
CA ASP A 6 4.50 -6.63 -12.75
C ASP A 6 3.37 -5.74 -12.21
N GLY A 7 3.06 -5.88 -10.92
CA GLY A 7 2.07 -5.07 -10.22
C GLY A 7 1.98 -5.41 -8.73
N LEU A 8 1.30 -4.56 -7.97
CA LEU A 8 1.14 -4.75 -6.53
C LEU A 8 -0.22 -4.24 -6.03
N VAL A 9 -0.81 -4.94 -5.06
CA VAL A 9 -2.02 -4.52 -4.35
C VAL A 9 -1.65 -4.08 -2.94
N PHE A 10 -1.86 -2.80 -2.62
CA PHE A 10 -1.66 -2.27 -1.27
C PHE A 10 -2.96 -2.41 -0.47
N LEU A 11 -2.86 -2.97 0.73
CA LEU A 11 -3.94 -2.99 1.71
C LEU A 11 -3.69 -1.94 2.78
N PHE A 12 -4.60 -0.98 2.91
CA PHE A 12 -4.60 0.03 3.96
C PHE A 12 -5.76 -0.21 4.92
N SER A 13 -5.54 0.07 6.21
CA SER A 13 -6.59 0.02 7.23
C SER A 13 -7.32 1.35 7.25
N ALA A 14 -8.66 1.35 7.24
CA ALA A 14 -9.43 2.57 7.44
C ALA A 14 -9.27 3.16 8.85
N VAL A 15 -8.92 2.30 9.82
CA VAL A 15 -8.75 2.66 11.24
C VAL A 15 -7.35 3.21 11.49
N ASP A 16 -6.34 2.45 11.08
CA ASP A 16 -4.93 2.76 11.37
C ASP A 16 -4.30 3.69 10.32
N GLY A 17 -4.95 3.81 9.16
CA GLY A 17 -4.50 4.64 8.05
C GLY A 17 -3.23 4.12 7.39
N VAL A 18 -2.33 5.05 7.06
CA VAL A 18 -1.03 4.77 6.45
C VAL A 18 0.04 4.75 7.54
N GLU A 19 0.66 3.60 7.72
CA GLU A 19 1.77 3.42 8.65
C GLU A 19 3.13 3.73 8.00
N PRO A 20 4.19 4.05 8.77
CA PRO A 20 5.52 4.37 8.23
C PRO A 20 6.10 3.29 7.31
N GLN A 21 5.85 2.01 7.62
CA GLN A 21 6.30 0.89 6.77
C GLN A 21 5.52 0.85 5.44
N SER A 22 4.22 1.12 5.48
CA SER A 22 3.35 1.19 4.31
C SER A 22 3.76 2.34 3.40
N GLU A 23 4.09 3.51 3.96
CA GLU A 23 4.63 4.64 3.19
C GLU A 23 6.00 4.32 2.57
N THR A 24 6.88 3.67 3.32
CA THR A 24 8.20 3.27 2.80
C THR A 24 8.05 2.34 1.59
N ASN A 25 7.19 1.34 1.68
CA ASN A 25 6.90 0.44 0.55
C ASN A 25 6.23 1.18 -0.61
N TRP A 26 5.37 2.17 -0.32
CA TRP A 26 4.74 3.00 -1.34
C TRP A 26 5.79 3.80 -2.13
N ARG A 27 6.73 4.44 -1.45
CA ARG A 27 7.85 5.16 -2.08
C ARG A 27 8.76 4.21 -2.87
N LEU A 28 9.02 3.00 -2.37
CA LEU A 28 9.81 2.02 -3.10
C LEU A 28 9.12 1.56 -4.40
N ALA A 29 7.81 1.32 -4.37
CA ALA A 29 7.07 0.94 -5.57
C ALA A 29 7.02 2.08 -6.60
N ASP A 30 7.10 3.34 -6.17
CA ASP A 30 7.27 4.50 -7.03
C ASP A 30 8.63 4.52 -7.73
N ASN A 31 9.70 4.35 -6.94
CA ASN A 31 11.07 4.27 -7.46
C ASN A 31 11.25 3.17 -8.50
N TYR A 32 10.52 2.05 -8.35
CA TYR A 32 10.57 0.93 -9.28
C TYR A 32 9.46 0.96 -10.34
N LYS A 33 8.66 2.03 -10.40
CA LYS A 33 7.58 2.22 -11.37
C LYS A 33 6.60 1.05 -11.45
N VAL A 34 6.36 0.39 -10.31
CA VAL A 34 5.46 -0.76 -10.24
C VAL A 34 4.01 -0.24 -10.29
N PRO A 35 3.18 -0.72 -11.25
CA PRO A 35 1.75 -0.43 -11.28
C PRO A 35 1.05 -0.93 -10.01
N ARG A 36 0.12 -0.13 -9.48
CA ARG A 36 -0.43 -0.38 -8.15
C ARG A 36 -1.94 -0.16 -8.10
N ILE A 37 -2.60 -0.96 -7.26
CA ILE A 37 -3.98 -0.77 -6.84
C ILE A 37 -4.00 -0.62 -5.31
N GLY A 38 -4.69 0.39 -4.79
CA GLY A 38 -4.92 0.56 -3.36
C GLY A 38 -6.29 0.03 -2.95
N PHE A 39 -6.33 -0.77 -1.89
CA PHE A 39 -7.55 -1.26 -1.26
C PHE A 39 -7.59 -0.81 0.20
N VAL A 40 -8.68 -0.16 0.60
CA VAL A 40 -8.89 0.26 1.99
C VAL A 40 -9.88 -0.70 2.64
N ASN A 41 -9.45 -1.35 3.72
CA ASN A 41 -10.22 -2.37 4.43
C ASN A 41 -10.71 -1.87 5.80
N LYS A 42 -11.54 -2.68 6.47
CA LYS A 42 -12.12 -2.38 7.80
C LYS A 42 -12.93 -1.08 7.84
N MET A 43 -13.55 -0.71 6.72
CA MET A 43 -14.39 0.49 6.59
C MET A 43 -15.62 0.48 7.51
N ASP A 44 -15.99 -0.69 8.02
CA ASP A 44 -17.05 -0.91 9.01
C ASP A 44 -16.66 -0.47 10.42
N ARG A 45 -15.36 -0.30 10.69
CA ARG A 45 -14.84 0.09 12.00
C ARG A 45 -14.52 1.59 11.99
N ALA A 46 -15.25 2.36 12.79
CA ALA A 46 -14.84 3.71 13.15
C ALA A 46 -13.92 3.61 14.37
N GLY A 47 -12.65 3.99 14.20
CA GLY A 47 -11.67 4.28 15.26
C GLY A 47 -11.75 3.42 16.52
#